data_AF-A0A9P8FVS5-F1
#
_entry.id   AF-A0A9P8FVS5-F1
#
_cell.length_a   1.000
_cell.length_b   1.000
_cell.length_c   1.000
_cell.angle_alpha   90.00
_cell.angle_beta   90.00
_cell.angle_gamma   90.00
#
_symmetry.space_group_name_H-M   'P 1'
#
loop_
_entity.id
_entity.type
_entity.pdbx_description
1 polymer ?
#
loop_
_entity_poly.entity_id
_entity_poly.type
_entity_poly.pdbx_seq_one_letter_code
_entity_poly.pdbx_strand_id
1 'polypeptide(L)'
;AEPLTEEEQREKDKLAAEGFGDWNKRDFQQFINGSAKYGRTNYEDIALEVDSKEPDEIKAYAKVFWKRYKEIANWEKHIDSINEGEERRAKVVQHGKLLRQKMGMYRVPLQQLKINYTVSTTNKKVYTEEEDRFLLVMLDRFGLESENLYEKIRDEIRESPLFRFDWFFLSRTPQEIGRRCNTLITTVAKEMAEMNGEKLNGSKGKRAADEESSEEEEVKPTTKKAKGNVKNKQLDSVKGGSKAASSTSSRAGSVASTGSNGTTKGGAAAVVTKSGRASRKK
;
A
#
# COMPACT_ATOMS: atom_id res chain seq x y z
N ALA A 1 -18.58 41.45 -37.37
CA ALA A 1 -17.58 40.38 -37.60
C ALA A 1 -17.53 40.14 -39.09
N GLU A 2 -16.35 40.22 -39.67
CA GLU A 2 -16.11 40.02 -41.10
C GLU A 2 -15.64 38.57 -41.33
N PRO A 3 -15.90 37.97 -42.51
CA PRO A 3 -15.35 36.66 -42.84
C PRO A 3 -13.83 36.76 -43.05
N LEU A 4 -13.09 35.71 -42.66
CA LEU A 4 -11.64 35.66 -42.88
C LEU A 4 -11.33 35.73 -44.38
N THR A 5 -10.29 36.48 -44.73
CA THR A 5 -9.69 36.48 -46.06
C THR A 5 -9.01 35.16 -46.39
N GLU A 6 -8.67 34.93 -47.66
CA GLU A 6 -7.98 33.69 -48.07
C GLU A 6 -6.58 33.56 -47.42
N GLU A 7 -5.90 34.69 -47.16
CA GLU A 7 -4.60 34.70 -46.47
C GLU A 7 -4.74 34.32 -44.99
N GLU A 8 -5.68 34.94 -44.27
CA GLU A 8 -5.96 34.61 -42.86
C GLU A 8 -6.47 33.17 -42.68
N GLN A 9 -7.25 32.65 -43.64
CA GLN A 9 -7.72 31.25 -43.61
C GLN A 9 -6.55 30.27 -43.80
N ARG A 10 -5.60 30.57 -44.71
CA ARG A 10 -4.35 29.79 -44.86
C ARG A 10 -3.45 29.87 -43.62
N GLU A 11 -3.34 31.04 -43.00
CA GLU A 11 -2.58 31.21 -41.76
C GLU A 11 -3.21 30.43 -40.59
N LYS A 12 -4.53 30.54 -40.42
CA LYS A 12 -5.30 29.77 -39.43
C LYS A 12 -5.09 28.26 -39.58
N ASP A 13 -5.15 27.73 -40.79
CA ASP A 13 -4.98 26.29 -41.02
C ASP A 13 -3.54 25.83 -40.75
N LYS A 14 -2.54 26.67 -41.04
CA LYS A 14 -1.13 26.45 -40.63
C LYS A 14 -0.98 26.45 -39.11
N LEU A 15 -1.52 27.45 -38.42
CA LEU A 15 -1.46 27.56 -36.96
C LEU A 15 -2.20 26.42 -36.24
N ALA A 16 -3.29 25.91 -36.83
CA ALA A 16 -3.97 24.71 -36.34
C ALA A 16 -3.09 23.45 -36.45
N ALA A 17 -2.35 23.30 -37.56
CA ALA A 17 -1.43 22.18 -37.78
C ALA A 17 -0.15 22.25 -36.91
N GLU A 18 0.22 23.42 -36.39
CA GLU A 18 1.29 23.57 -35.39
C GLU A 18 0.85 23.17 -33.96
N GLY A 19 -0.45 22.89 -33.76
CA GLY A 19 -1.04 22.43 -32.50
C GLY A 19 -1.21 20.91 -32.40
N PHE A 20 -1.32 20.39 -31.17
CA PHE A 20 -1.62 18.98 -30.90
C PHE A 20 -3.13 18.69 -31.06
N GLY A 21 -3.65 18.76 -32.29
CA GLY A 21 -5.08 18.56 -32.58
C GLY A 21 -5.62 17.19 -32.13
N ASP A 22 -4.80 16.14 -32.27
CA ASP A 22 -5.16 14.75 -31.95
C ASP A 22 -5.05 14.41 -30.45
N TRP A 23 -4.66 15.38 -29.60
CA TRP A 23 -4.56 15.21 -28.15
C TRP A 23 -5.82 15.68 -27.44
N ASN A 24 -6.64 14.72 -27.00
CA ASN A 24 -7.87 15.03 -26.27
C ASN A 24 -7.63 15.16 -24.75
N LYS A 25 -8.66 15.61 -24.02
CA LYS A 25 -8.57 15.84 -22.57
C LYS A 25 -8.28 14.58 -21.75
N ARG A 26 -8.65 13.38 -22.23
CA ARG A 26 -8.29 12.11 -21.59
C ARG A 26 -6.79 11.84 -21.77
N ASP A 27 -6.28 11.93 -23.00
CA ASP A 27 -4.85 11.73 -23.32
C ASP A 27 -3.97 12.62 -22.44
N PHE A 28 -4.37 13.89 -22.25
CA PHE A 28 -3.69 14.81 -21.34
C PHE A 28 -3.68 14.32 -19.88
N GLN A 29 -4.81 13.86 -19.33
CA GLN A 29 -4.82 13.33 -17.94
C GLN A 29 -4.04 12.00 -17.83
N GLN A 30 -4.11 11.13 -18.84
CA GLN A 30 -3.31 9.91 -18.91
C GLN A 30 -1.81 10.23 -18.96
N PHE A 31 -1.39 11.24 -19.72
CA PHE A 31 -0.01 11.71 -19.76
C PHE A 31 0.49 12.27 -18.42
N ILE A 32 -0.34 13.03 -17.70
CA ILE A 32 0.01 13.52 -16.34
C ILE A 32 0.11 12.35 -15.36
N ASN A 33 -0.84 11.41 -15.38
CA ASN A 33 -0.84 10.22 -14.52
C ASN A 33 0.36 9.31 -14.81
N GLY A 34 0.64 9.03 -16.09
CA GLY A 34 1.80 8.28 -16.53
C GLY A 34 3.11 8.97 -16.15
N SER A 35 3.22 10.28 -16.35
CA SER A 35 4.40 11.05 -15.92
C SER A 35 4.63 10.97 -14.40
N ALA A 36 3.55 10.96 -13.59
CA ALA A 36 3.63 10.77 -12.14
C ALA A 36 4.00 9.33 -11.74
N LYS A 37 3.47 8.33 -12.45
CA LYS A 37 3.65 6.90 -12.17
C LYS A 37 5.03 6.38 -12.62
N TYR A 38 5.53 6.87 -13.75
CA TYR A 38 6.72 6.36 -14.44
C TYR A 38 7.92 7.34 -14.50
N GLY A 39 7.69 8.63 -14.25
CA GLY A 39 8.70 9.69 -14.30
C GLY A 39 8.78 10.36 -15.68
N ARG A 40 9.19 11.63 -15.71
CA ARG A 40 9.05 12.56 -16.86
C ARG A 40 9.73 12.16 -18.17
N THR A 41 10.63 11.17 -18.15
CA THR A 41 11.50 10.77 -19.26
C THR A 41 11.21 9.36 -19.79
N ASN A 42 10.34 8.60 -19.15
CA ASN A 42 10.08 7.21 -19.49
C ASN A 42 8.88 7.09 -20.46
N TYR A 43 9.10 7.50 -21.71
CA TYR A 43 8.03 7.61 -22.71
C TYR A 43 7.44 6.25 -23.14
N GLU A 44 8.19 5.17 -22.98
CA GLU A 44 7.76 3.79 -23.23
C GLU A 44 6.68 3.37 -22.21
N ASP A 45 6.97 3.47 -20.91
CA ASP A 45 5.98 3.15 -19.87
C ASP A 45 4.79 4.14 -19.87
N ILE A 46 5.00 5.42 -20.23
CA ILE A 46 3.91 6.40 -20.34
C ILE A 46 2.94 6.02 -21.47
N ALA A 47 3.41 5.43 -22.58
CA ALA A 47 2.53 4.93 -23.65
C ALA A 47 1.59 3.81 -23.16
N LEU A 48 2.04 2.98 -22.21
CA LEU A 48 1.21 1.96 -21.56
C LEU A 48 0.09 2.53 -20.66
N GLU A 49 0.08 3.84 -20.41
CA GLU A 49 -1.01 4.55 -19.70
C GLU A 49 -1.82 5.46 -20.64
N VAL A 50 -1.29 5.82 -21.81
CA VAL A 50 -1.92 6.69 -22.83
C VAL A 50 -2.28 5.84 -24.05
N ASP A 51 -3.35 5.05 -23.94
CA ASP A 51 -3.79 4.04 -24.93
C ASP A 51 -3.99 4.54 -26.39
N SER A 52 -3.92 5.86 -26.60
CA SER A 52 -4.23 6.56 -27.84
C SER A 52 -3.02 7.23 -28.52
N LYS A 53 -1.79 7.02 -28.01
CA LYS A 53 -0.55 7.66 -28.51
C LYS A 53 0.68 6.75 -28.42
N GLU A 54 1.54 6.84 -29.44
CA GLU A 54 2.83 6.14 -29.48
C GLU A 54 3.92 6.86 -28.66
N PRO A 55 4.99 6.16 -28.20
CA PRO A 55 6.06 6.75 -27.39
C PRO A 55 6.72 8.00 -28.00
N ASP A 56 6.89 8.06 -29.33
CA ASP A 56 7.46 9.23 -30.01
C ASP A 56 6.50 10.43 -30.07
N GLU A 57 5.18 10.21 -30.14
CA GLU A 57 4.19 11.28 -30.04
C GLU A 57 4.14 11.86 -28.62
N ILE A 58 4.20 10.99 -27.61
CA ILE A 58 4.27 11.35 -26.19
C ILE A 58 5.54 12.15 -25.89
N LYS A 59 6.67 11.76 -26.48
CA LYS A 59 7.96 12.46 -26.41
C LYS A 59 7.94 13.82 -27.13
N ALA A 60 7.26 13.92 -28.27
CA ALA A 60 7.03 15.18 -28.97
C ALA A 60 6.16 16.14 -28.12
N TYR A 61 5.04 15.64 -27.58
CA TYR A 61 4.17 16.40 -26.67
C TYR A 61 4.90 16.84 -25.41
N ALA A 62 5.59 15.92 -24.71
CA ALA A 62 6.38 16.19 -23.51
C ALA A 62 7.40 17.31 -23.74
N LYS A 63 8.11 17.31 -24.88
CA LYS A 63 9.10 18.33 -25.24
C LYS A 63 8.52 19.75 -25.35
N VAL A 64 7.23 19.87 -25.67
CA VAL A 64 6.51 21.16 -25.69
C VAL A 64 5.87 21.45 -24.32
N PHE A 65 5.24 20.45 -23.70
CA PHE A 65 4.65 20.55 -22.37
C PHE A 65 5.67 21.06 -21.34
N TRP A 66 6.85 20.46 -21.22
CA TRP A 66 7.87 20.88 -20.26
C TRP A 66 8.43 22.31 -20.49
N LYS A 67 8.16 22.91 -21.66
CA LYS A 67 8.46 24.33 -21.95
C LYS A 67 7.29 25.27 -21.67
N ARG A 68 6.05 24.84 -21.96
CA ARG A 68 4.84 25.69 -22.01
C ARG A 68 3.78 25.35 -20.97
N TYR A 69 4.01 24.40 -20.06
CA TYR A 69 3.02 23.91 -19.08
C TYR A 69 2.35 25.03 -18.26
N LYS A 70 3.04 26.14 -18.00
CA LYS A 70 2.50 27.30 -17.26
C LYS A 70 1.33 28.01 -17.95
N GLU A 71 1.14 27.78 -19.25
CA GLU A 71 0.01 28.30 -20.04
C GLU A 71 -1.28 27.47 -19.82
N ILE A 72 -1.18 26.29 -19.19
CA ILE A 72 -2.30 25.38 -18.95
C ILE A 72 -3.03 25.77 -17.67
N ALA A 73 -4.37 25.81 -17.72
CA ALA A 73 -5.19 26.08 -16.55
C ALA A 73 -4.95 25.03 -15.44
N ASN A 74 -4.71 25.47 -14.20
CA ASN A 74 -4.37 24.64 -13.04
C ASN A 74 -3.05 23.84 -13.18
N TRP A 75 -2.08 24.32 -13.94
CA TRP A 75 -0.79 23.65 -14.13
C TRP A 75 -0.06 23.27 -12.83
N GLU A 76 -0.18 24.09 -11.78
CA GLU A 76 0.45 23.85 -10.46
C GLU A 76 0.08 22.47 -9.93
N LYS A 77 -1.22 22.16 -9.86
CA LYS A 77 -1.75 20.86 -9.42
C LYS A 77 -1.24 19.70 -10.28
N HIS A 78 -1.09 19.92 -11.59
CA HIS A 78 -0.58 18.88 -12.50
C HIS A 78 0.91 18.62 -12.30
N ILE A 79 1.71 19.67 -12.05
CA ILE A 79 3.14 19.57 -11.75
C ILE A 79 3.37 18.96 -10.37
N ASP A 80 2.60 19.37 -9.35
CA ASP A 80 2.70 18.81 -8.00
C ASP A 80 2.34 17.33 -7.97
N SER A 81 1.31 16.90 -8.71
CA SER A 81 0.97 15.48 -8.85
C SER A 81 2.10 14.65 -9.48
N ILE A 82 2.88 15.23 -10.41
CA ILE A 82 4.05 14.56 -11.00
C ILE A 82 5.22 14.56 -10.02
N ASN A 83 5.49 15.68 -9.34
CA ASN A 83 6.52 15.79 -8.31
C ASN A 83 6.30 14.75 -7.19
N GLU A 84 5.07 14.62 -6.68
CA GLU A 84 4.70 13.67 -5.63
C GLU A 84 4.76 12.21 -6.12
N GLY A 85 4.44 11.96 -7.39
CA GLY A 85 4.61 10.67 -8.05
C GLY A 85 6.07 10.24 -8.14
N GLU A 86 6.94 11.12 -8.64
CA GLU A 86 8.38 10.89 -8.73
C GLU A 86 9.06 10.77 -7.37
N GLU A 87 8.69 11.58 -6.38
CA GLU A 87 9.23 11.48 -5.02
C GLU A 87 8.83 10.15 -4.37
N ARG A 88 7.60 9.68 -4.60
CA ARG A 88 7.11 8.35 -4.17
C ARG A 88 7.89 7.22 -4.86
N ARG A 89 8.11 7.29 -6.18
CA ARG A 89 8.94 6.34 -6.94
C ARG A 89 10.38 6.32 -6.41
N ALA A 90 11.00 7.48 -6.22
CA ALA A 90 12.36 7.62 -5.68
C ALA A 90 12.49 7.00 -4.28
N LYS A 91 11.49 7.20 -3.40
CA LYS A 91 11.44 6.56 -2.07
C LYS A 91 11.37 5.04 -2.16
N VAL A 92 10.58 4.47 -3.08
CA VAL A 92 10.53 3.01 -3.30
C VAL A 92 11.89 2.46 -3.76
N VAL A 93 12.52 3.11 -4.75
CA VAL A 93 13.85 2.72 -5.25
C VAL A 93 14.92 2.83 -4.15
N GLN A 94 14.90 3.90 -3.33
CA GLN A 94 15.80 4.08 -2.20
C GLN A 94 15.58 3.00 -1.13
N HIS A 95 14.33 2.73 -0.75
CA HIS A 95 13.97 1.68 0.20
C HIS A 95 14.42 0.29 -0.29
N GLY A 96 14.31 0.00 -1.59
CA GLY A 96 14.80 -1.25 -2.18
C GLY A 96 16.32 -1.41 -2.06
N LYS A 97 17.08 -0.33 -2.26
CA LYS A 97 18.55 -0.31 -2.07
C LYS A 97 18.94 -0.54 -0.61
N LEU A 98 18.29 0.15 0.33
CA LEU A 98 18.55 -0.01 1.77
C LEU A 98 18.15 -1.42 2.26
N LEU A 99 17.06 -1.99 1.73
CA LEU A 99 16.64 -3.36 2.00
C LEU A 99 17.69 -4.37 1.52
N ARG A 100 18.17 -4.26 0.28
CA ARG A 100 19.23 -5.12 -0.28
C ARG A 100 20.53 -5.00 0.53
N GLN A 101 20.92 -3.78 0.93
CA GLN A 101 22.08 -3.55 1.80
C GLN A 101 21.90 -4.25 3.15
N LYS A 102 20.71 -4.17 3.77
CA LYS A 102 20.38 -4.86 5.03
C LYS A 102 20.42 -6.38 4.88
N MET A 103 19.93 -6.96 3.77
CA MET A 103 20.04 -8.41 3.52
C MET A 103 21.50 -8.84 3.36
N GLY A 104 22.31 -8.05 2.66
CA GLY A 104 23.74 -8.31 2.46
C GLY A 104 24.58 -8.34 3.75
N MET A 105 24.05 -7.86 4.88
CA MET A 105 24.70 -7.96 6.19
C MET A 105 24.67 -9.38 6.79
N TYR A 106 23.83 -10.28 6.27
CA TYR A 106 23.58 -11.60 6.87
C TYR A 106 23.82 -12.74 5.87
N ARG A 107 24.51 -13.80 6.30
CA ARG A 107 24.75 -14.99 5.45
C ARG A 107 23.48 -15.82 5.24
N VAL A 108 22.58 -15.84 6.24
CA VAL A 108 21.29 -16.53 6.17
C VAL A 108 20.19 -15.59 6.70
N PRO A 109 19.73 -14.59 5.90
CA PRO A 109 18.83 -13.54 6.39
C PRO A 109 17.56 -14.09 7.05
N LEU A 110 16.92 -15.13 6.48
CA LEU A 110 15.70 -15.73 7.03
C LEU A 110 15.83 -16.20 8.50
N GLN A 111 17.03 -16.58 8.93
CA GLN A 111 17.32 -17.03 10.30
C GLN A 111 18.02 -15.96 11.15
N GLN A 112 18.84 -15.09 10.53
CA GLN A 112 19.79 -14.21 11.23
C GLN A 112 19.37 -12.74 11.29
N LEU A 113 18.46 -12.31 10.40
CA LEU A 113 18.04 -10.91 10.27
C LEU A 113 17.39 -10.39 11.57
N LYS A 114 18.06 -9.45 12.23
CA LYS A 114 17.48 -8.68 13.33
C LYS A 114 16.76 -7.44 12.77
N ILE A 115 15.64 -7.12 13.40
CA ILE A 115 14.73 -6.03 13.04
C ILE A 115 14.57 -5.13 14.27
N ASN A 116 14.89 -3.84 14.16
CA ASN A 116 14.82 -2.93 15.30
C ASN A 116 13.38 -2.45 15.55
N TYR A 117 12.62 -3.23 16.32
CA TYR A 117 11.21 -2.99 16.63
C TYR A 117 10.97 -1.64 17.32
N THR A 118 10.39 -0.69 16.59
CA THR A 118 9.95 0.60 17.15
C THR A 118 8.49 0.54 17.62
N VAL A 119 8.00 1.59 18.28
CA VAL A 119 6.60 1.70 18.71
C VAL A 119 5.61 1.50 17.54
N SER A 120 5.95 1.99 16.34
CA SER A 120 5.13 1.77 15.13
C SER A 120 5.09 0.31 14.66
N THR A 121 6.10 -0.51 15.02
CA THR A 121 6.18 -1.93 14.65
C THR A 121 5.53 -2.85 15.72
N THR A 122 5.36 -2.35 16.94
CA THR A 122 5.03 -3.12 18.17
C THR A 122 3.58 -2.95 18.68
N ASN A 123 2.74 -2.15 18.00
CA ASN A 123 1.35 -1.90 18.41
C ASN A 123 0.46 -3.16 18.36
N LYS A 124 0.44 -3.90 19.49
CA LYS A 124 0.03 -5.31 19.64
C LYS A 124 0.84 -6.25 18.73
N LYS A 125 1.66 -7.15 19.32
CA LYS A 125 2.34 -8.23 18.57
C LYS A 125 1.28 -9.15 17.94
N VAL A 126 1.03 -8.92 16.66
CA VAL A 126 0.13 -9.68 15.79
C VAL A 126 0.91 -10.59 14.84
N TYR A 127 2.10 -10.14 14.41
CA TYR A 127 3.09 -10.94 13.69
C TYR A 127 4.27 -11.29 14.62
N THR A 128 4.87 -12.46 14.44
CA THR A 128 6.13 -12.87 15.05
C THR A 128 7.35 -12.37 14.26
N GLU A 129 8.53 -12.51 14.86
CA GLU A 129 9.80 -12.11 14.24
C GLU A 129 10.20 -13.02 13.08
N GLU A 130 9.67 -14.24 13.02
CA GLU A 130 9.92 -15.20 11.94
C GLU A 130 9.09 -14.86 10.69
N GLU A 131 7.81 -14.52 10.88
CA GLU A 131 6.96 -13.96 9.83
C GLU A 131 7.56 -12.66 9.26
N ASP A 132 7.98 -11.73 10.13
CA ASP A 132 8.57 -10.46 9.72
C ASP A 132 9.88 -10.65 8.93
N ARG A 133 10.75 -11.58 9.35
CA ARG A 133 11.97 -11.94 8.59
C ARG A 133 11.60 -12.50 7.21
N PHE A 134 10.62 -13.39 7.13
CA PHE A 134 10.18 -13.97 5.86
C PHE A 134 9.60 -12.90 4.92
N LEU A 135 8.76 -11.98 5.43
CA LEU A 135 8.26 -10.85 4.65
C LEU A 135 9.40 -10.00 4.07
N LEU A 136 10.39 -9.62 4.88
CA LEU A 136 11.53 -8.82 4.42
C LEU A 136 12.40 -9.54 3.39
N VAL A 137 12.60 -10.86 3.54
CA VAL A 137 13.33 -11.68 2.56
C VAL A 137 12.57 -11.78 1.23
N MET A 138 11.24 -11.97 1.26
CA MET A 138 10.46 -12.07 0.02
C MET A 138 10.29 -10.70 -0.68
N LEU A 139 10.29 -9.60 0.06
CA LEU A 139 10.37 -8.24 -0.51
C LEU A 139 11.69 -8.00 -1.27
N ASP A 140 12.83 -8.47 -0.75
CA ASP A 140 14.15 -8.37 -1.40
C ASP A 140 14.32 -9.36 -2.58
N ARG A 141 13.62 -10.49 -2.54
CA ARG A 141 13.58 -11.49 -3.61
C ARG A 141 12.72 -11.08 -4.81
N PHE A 142 11.51 -10.56 -4.57
CA PHE A 142 10.59 -10.14 -5.64
C PHE A 142 10.78 -8.69 -6.08
N GLY A 143 11.35 -7.83 -5.23
CA GLY A 143 11.54 -6.41 -5.50
C GLY A 143 10.31 -5.56 -5.21
N LEU A 144 10.51 -4.35 -4.66
CA LEU A 144 9.42 -3.48 -4.21
C LEU A 144 8.56 -2.90 -5.36
N GLU A 145 9.07 -2.92 -6.59
CA GLU A 145 8.41 -2.40 -7.79
C GLU A 145 7.68 -3.50 -8.59
N SER A 146 7.68 -4.76 -8.12
CA SER A 146 6.98 -5.86 -8.78
C SER A 146 5.46 -5.69 -8.72
N GLU A 147 4.79 -5.83 -9.88
CA GLU A 147 3.35 -6.02 -9.92
C GLU A 147 2.90 -7.24 -9.08
N ASN A 148 1.73 -7.12 -8.45
CA ASN A 148 1.12 -8.15 -7.58
C ASN A 148 2.06 -8.74 -6.51
N LEU A 149 3.05 -7.95 -6.05
CA LEU A 149 4.05 -8.31 -5.03
C LEU A 149 3.45 -9.00 -3.80
N TYR A 150 2.40 -8.42 -3.22
CA TYR A 150 1.78 -8.95 -1.99
C TYR A 150 0.92 -10.21 -2.23
N GLU A 151 0.58 -10.52 -3.48
CA GLU A 151 -0.06 -11.79 -3.84
C GLU A 151 0.99 -12.89 -3.99
N LYS A 152 2.10 -12.60 -4.68
CA LYS A 152 3.28 -13.48 -4.77
C LYS A 152 3.80 -13.85 -3.37
N ILE A 153 3.89 -12.87 -2.46
CA ILE A 153 4.25 -13.10 -1.05
C ILE A 153 3.21 -13.96 -0.33
N ARG A 154 1.90 -13.68 -0.48
CA ARG A 154 0.82 -14.49 0.12
C ARG A 154 0.91 -15.95 -0.27
N ASP A 155 1.20 -16.24 -1.54
CA ASP A 155 1.18 -17.61 -2.03
C ASP A 155 2.48 -18.35 -1.69
N GLU A 156 3.64 -17.68 -1.66
CA GLU A 156 4.88 -18.23 -1.07
C GLU A 156 4.73 -18.53 0.44
N ILE A 157 3.96 -17.73 1.21
CA ILE A 157 3.62 -18.05 2.62
C ILE A 157 2.85 -19.38 2.71
N ARG A 158 1.96 -19.67 1.75
CA ARG A 158 1.13 -20.89 1.72
C ARG A 158 1.88 -22.12 1.25
N GLU A 159 2.83 -21.96 0.34
CA GLU A 159 3.69 -23.05 -0.15
C GLU A 159 4.82 -23.38 0.84
N SER A 160 5.27 -22.39 1.63
CA SER A 160 6.32 -22.57 2.65
C SER A 160 5.94 -23.58 3.74
N PRO A 161 6.69 -24.70 3.89
CA PRO A 161 6.45 -25.67 4.97
C PRO A 161 6.65 -25.10 6.38
N LEU A 162 7.34 -23.96 6.51
CA LEU A 162 7.58 -23.28 7.79
C LEU A 162 6.28 -22.81 8.44
N PHE A 163 5.32 -22.34 7.64
CA PHE A 163 4.05 -21.78 8.11
C PHE A 163 2.89 -22.79 8.01
N ARG A 164 3.20 -24.08 7.82
CA ARG A 164 2.22 -25.16 7.57
C ARG A 164 1.10 -25.29 8.61
N PHE A 165 1.35 -24.80 9.82
CA PHE A 165 0.43 -24.77 10.97
C PHE A 165 0.13 -23.34 11.47
N ASP A 166 0.67 -22.32 10.83
CA ASP A 166 0.45 -20.92 11.20
C ASP A 166 -0.83 -20.38 10.56
N TRP A 167 -1.95 -20.71 11.20
CA TRP A 167 -3.27 -20.24 10.78
C TRP A 167 -3.42 -18.71 10.81
N PHE A 168 -2.59 -17.98 11.56
CA PHE A 168 -2.61 -16.52 11.56
C PHE A 168 -2.00 -15.98 10.25
N PHE A 169 -0.79 -16.41 9.92
CA PHE A 169 -0.07 -15.91 8.75
C PHE A 169 -0.70 -16.42 7.44
N LEU A 170 -1.14 -17.69 7.40
CA LEU A 170 -1.90 -18.28 6.28
C LEU A 170 -3.24 -17.58 5.99
N SER A 171 -3.84 -16.92 6.99
CA SER A 171 -5.13 -16.22 6.85
C SER A 171 -5.01 -14.74 6.48
N ARG A 172 -3.79 -14.21 6.24
CA ARG A 172 -3.60 -12.81 5.85
C ARG A 172 -4.00 -12.54 4.41
N THR A 173 -4.61 -11.38 4.18
CA THR A 173 -4.87 -10.88 2.82
C THR A 173 -3.63 -10.15 2.25
N PRO A 174 -3.48 -10.03 0.91
CA PRO A 174 -2.41 -9.21 0.32
C PRO A 174 -2.36 -7.77 0.86
N GLN A 175 -3.52 -7.20 1.20
CA GLN A 175 -3.65 -5.84 1.74
C GLN A 175 -3.25 -5.75 3.22
N GLU A 176 -3.26 -6.86 3.96
CA GLU A 176 -2.70 -6.94 5.32
C GLU A 176 -1.20 -7.17 5.29
N ILE A 177 -0.73 -8.10 4.44
CA ILE A 177 0.68 -8.34 4.15
C ILE A 177 1.34 -7.03 3.72
N GLY A 178 0.77 -6.31 2.75
CA GLY A 178 1.30 -5.03 2.27
C GLY A 178 1.37 -3.94 3.36
N ARG A 179 0.40 -3.88 4.28
CA ARG A 179 0.46 -2.97 5.43
C ARG A 179 1.59 -3.33 6.40
N ARG A 180 1.85 -4.63 6.63
CA ARG A 180 2.99 -5.07 7.45
C ARG A 180 4.33 -4.80 6.74
N CYS A 181 4.44 -5.17 5.47
CA CYS A 181 5.58 -4.90 4.60
C CYS A 181 5.98 -3.42 4.61
N ASN A 182 5.05 -2.50 4.32
CA ASN A 182 5.32 -1.06 4.35
C ASN A 182 5.85 -0.57 5.71
N THR A 183 5.35 -1.15 6.81
CA THR A 183 5.83 -0.84 8.17
C THR A 183 7.26 -1.34 8.37
N LEU A 184 7.56 -2.59 8.01
CA LEU A 184 8.88 -3.21 8.15
C LEU A 184 9.94 -2.52 7.27
N ILE A 185 9.61 -2.20 6.02
CA ILE A 185 10.47 -1.42 5.12
C ILE A 185 10.80 -0.06 5.72
N THR A 186 9.81 0.63 6.31
CA THR A 186 10.02 1.93 6.98
C THR A 186 10.91 1.81 8.23
N THR A 187 10.85 0.69 8.95
CA THR A 187 11.77 0.39 10.06
C THR A 187 13.19 0.18 9.53
N VAL A 188 13.38 -0.67 8.51
CA VAL A 188 14.71 -0.95 7.92
C VAL A 188 15.34 0.30 7.29
N ALA A 189 14.56 1.12 6.58
CA ALA A 189 15.06 2.35 5.98
C ALA A 189 15.58 3.37 7.01
N LYS A 190 14.94 3.46 8.19
CA LYS A 190 15.41 4.27 9.32
C LYS A 190 16.68 3.70 9.93
N GLU A 191 16.68 2.41 10.26
CA GLU A 191 17.84 1.72 10.83
C GLU A 191 19.09 1.86 9.95
N MET A 192 18.94 1.69 8.63
CA MET A 192 20.07 1.80 7.69
C MET A 192 20.56 3.24 7.53
N ALA A 193 19.67 4.24 7.53
CA ALA A 193 20.08 5.64 7.50
C ALA A 193 20.79 6.06 8.80
N GLU A 194 20.29 5.61 9.95
CA GLU A 194 20.94 5.80 11.26
C GLU A 194 22.33 5.14 11.29
N MET A 195 22.49 3.93 10.74
CA MET A 195 23.78 3.26 10.57
C MET A 195 24.75 3.98 9.60
N ASN A 196 24.23 4.56 8.51
CA ASN A 196 25.03 5.32 7.55
C ASN A 196 25.42 6.73 8.06
N GLY A 197 24.87 7.18 9.20
CA GLY A 197 25.00 8.56 9.70
C GLY A 197 24.13 9.58 8.93
N GLU A 198 23.24 9.11 8.06
CA GLU A 198 22.37 9.92 7.21
C GLU A 198 21.14 10.38 8.00
N LYS A 199 21.10 11.66 8.39
CA LYS A 199 19.90 12.26 9.02
C LYS A 199 18.76 12.33 8.00
N LEU A 200 17.81 11.40 8.10
CA LEU A 200 16.56 11.43 7.33
C LEU A 200 15.81 12.74 7.57
N ASN A 201 15.74 13.58 6.53
CA ASN A 201 15.01 14.85 6.52
C ASN A 201 13.49 14.62 6.62
N GLY A 202 13.01 14.43 7.85
CA GLY A 202 11.59 14.25 8.18
C GLY A 202 11.28 14.38 9.67
N SER A 203 12.25 14.17 10.56
CA SER A 203 12.08 14.40 12.00
C SER A 203 12.14 15.90 12.34
N LYS A 204 11.04 16.62 12.13
CA LYS A 204 10.89 18.01 12.62
C LYS A 204 10.87 17.99 14.15
N GLY A 205 12.04 18.24 14.75
CA GLY A 205 12.33 17.89 16.14
C GLY A 205 11.43 18.59 17.17
N LYS A 206 10.90 17.81 18.12
CA LYS A 206 10.25 18.32 19.33
C LYS A 206 10.46 17.39 20.53
N ARG A 207 11.73 17.23 20.93
CA ARG A 207 12.21 16.71 22.22
C ARG A 207 13.74 16.92 22.30
N ALA A 208 14.12 18.04 22.89
CA ALA A 208 15.44 18.42 23.38
C ALA A 208 15.19 19.54 24.41
N ALA A 209 15.95 19.55 25.50
CA ALA A 209 15.50 19.94 26.83
C ALA A 209 14.36 19.02 27.36
N ASP A 210 14.38 18.55 28.61
CA ASP A 210 15.34 18.84 29.69
C ASP A 210 15.50 17.63 30.62
N GLU A 211 16.73 17.38 31.07
CA GLU A 211 17.07 16.37 32.09
C GLU A 211 18.41 16.75 32.75
N GLU A 212 18.38 17.45 33.89
CA GLU A 212 19.29 17.32 35.04
C GLU A 212 19.07 18.47 36.07
N SER A 213 18.42 18.15 37.20
CA SER A 213 18.68 18.78 38.51
C SER A 213 17.98 17.94 39.60
N SER A 214 18.53 17.94 40.82
CA SER A 214 18.17 17.01 41.90
C SER A 214 17.40 17.67 43.06
N GLU A 215 17.14 16.85 44.10
CA GLU A 215 16.76 17.19 45.50
C GLU A 215 15.26 17.19 45.88
N GLU A 216 15.02 17.06 47.18
CA GLU A 216 13.82 16.44 47.81
C GLU A 216 12.93 17.45 48.57
N GLU A 217 11.64 17.12 48.81
CA GLU A 217 10.87 17.42 50.06
C GLU A 217 9.36 17.00 49.93
N GLU A 218 8.66 16.88 51.07
CA GLU A 218 7.21 17.13 51.20
C GLU A 218 7.03 18.26 52.25
N VAL A 219 5.89 18.93 52.45
CA VAL A 219 4.68 18.35 53.05
C VAL A 219 3.38 18.91 52.43
N LYS A 220 2.33 18.08 52.45
CA LYS A 220 0.89 18.48 52.46
C LYS A 220 0.60 19.70 53.36
N PRO A 221 -0.63 20.29 53.34
CA PRO A 221 -1.53 20.64 52.22
C PRO A 221 -2.14 22.07 52.40
N THR A 222 -3.07 22.54 51.54
CA THR A 222 -4.33 23.24 51.99
C THR A 222 -5.37 23.65 50.90
N THR A 223 -6.66 23.53 51.28
CA THR A 223 -7.91 24.25 50.90
C THR A 223 -8.13 25.02 49.57
N LYS A 224 -9.01 24.44 48.73
CA LYS A 224 -10.28 25.01 48.16
C LYS A 224 -10.44 26.54 47.91
N LYS A 225 -10.58 26.93 46.62
CA LYS A 225 -11.73 27.63 45.96
C LYS A 225 -11.29 28.24 44.60
N ALA A 226 -12.14 28.61 43.62
CA ALA A 226 -13.42 28.09 43.10
C ALA A 226 -13.90 29.04 41.96
N LYS A 227 -14.03 28.57 40.71
CA LYS A 227 -14.73 29.17 39.53
C LYS A 227 -14.41 28.30 38.28
N GLY A 228 -15.31 28.00 37.34
CA GLY A 228 -16.76 28.19 37.31
C GLY A 228 -17.42 27.58 36.06
N ASN A 229 -18.76 27.42 36.13
CA ASN A 229 -19.77 27.17 35.07
C ASN A 229 -19.55 26.12 33.96
N VAL A 230 -20.53 25.21 33.83
CA VAL A 230 -20.71 24.30 32.68
C VAL A 230 -22.20 24.20 32.31
N LYS A 231 -22.57 24.66 31.09
CA LYS A 231 -23.86 24.42 30.39
C LYS A 231 -25.12 24.94 31.13
N ASN A 232 -26.32 24.97 30.54
CA ASN A 232 -26.80 24.54 29.22
C ASN A 232 -27.79 25.56 28.61
N LYS A 233 -28.07 25.50 27.30
CA LYS A 233 -29.28 26.12 26.71
C LYS A 233 -30.09 25.06 25.96
N GLN A 234 -31.39 25.01 26.25
CA GLN A 234 -32.37 24.07 25.72
C GLN A 234 -33.21 24.73 24.63
N LEU A 235 -33.70 23.92 23.69
CA LEU A 235 -34.95 24.17 22.96
C LEU A 235 -35.77 22.88 22.88
N ASP A 236 -37.06 23.04 23.08
CA ASP A 236 -38.16 22.06 23.02
C ASP A 236 -38.82 22.15 21.61
N SER A 237 -39.77 21.33 21.13
CA SER A 237 -40.53 20.15 21.62
C SER A 237 -40.99 19.36 20.36
N VAL A 238 -41.84 18.32 20.27
CA VAL A 238 -42.75 17.51 21.13
C VAL A 238 -42.88 16.13 20.41
N LYS A 239 -43.38 14.98 20.90
CA LYS A 239 -44.65 14.63 21.58
C LYS A 239 -44.56 13.22 22.23
N GLY A 240 -45.64 12.76 22.86
CA GLY A 240 -45.79 11.37 23.36
C GLY A 240 -46.35 10.39 22.31
N GLY A 241 -46.56 9.11 22.65
CA GLY A 241 -46.45 8.45 23.97
C GLY A 241 -46.79 6.94 23.87
N SER A 242 -47.11 6.21 24.95
CA SER A 242 -47.26 6.63 26.35
C SER A 242 -46.82 5.54 27.36
N LYS A 243 -47.65 4.53 27.66
CA LYS A 243 -47.37 3.37 28.53
C LYS A 243 -48.32 2.19 28.25
N ALA A 244 -47.80 0.96 28.32
CA ALA A 244 -48.47 -0.20 28.93
C ALA A 244 -47.42 -1.31 29.14
N ALA A 245 -47.71 -2.30 29.99
CA ALA A 245 -46.79 -3.39 30.32
C ALA A 245 -47.44 -4.77 30.10
N SER A 246 -46.63 -5.80 29.91
CA SER A 246 -46.86 -7.13 30.51
C SER A 246 -45.62 -8.02 30.33
N SER A 247 -45.52 -9.03 31.18
CA SER A 247 -44.46 -10.03 31.20
C SER A 247 -44.89 -11.33 30.53
N THR A 248 -44.00 -12.00 29.80
CA THR A 248 -44.08 -13.46 29.61
C THR A 248 -42.72 -14.04 29.29
N SER A 249 -42.39 -15.19 29.86
CA SER A 249 -41.22 -15.99 29.51
C SER A 249 -41.65 -17.25 28.76
N SER A 250 -40.89 -17.68 27.75
CA SER A 250 -40.96 -19.05 27.23
C SER A 250 -39.72 -19.45 26.43
N ARG A 251 -38.99 -20.39 27.04
CA ARG A 251 -38.14 -21.48 26.50
C ARG A 251 -37.76 -21.52 25.01
N ALA A 252 -36.51 -21.95 24.79
CA ALA A 252 -35.99 -22.41 23.50
C ALA A 252 -36.62 -23.74 23.03
N GLY A 253 -36.51 -24.01 21.73
CA GLY A 253 -36.84 -25.29 21.09
C GLY A 253 -35.74 -25.73 20.13
N SER A 254 -34.74 -26.44 20.64
CA SER A 254 -33.70 -27.08 19.83
C SER A 254 -34.14 -28.48 19.41
N VAL A 255 -34.18 -28.77 18.11
CA VAL A 255 -34.36 -30.13 17.58
C VAL A 255 -33.24 -30.46 16.60
N ALA A 256 -32.53 -31.55 16.89
CA ALA A 256 -31.67 -32.24 15.93
C ALA A 256 -32.30 -33.60 15.65
N SER A 257 -32.35 -34.01 14.38
CA SER A 257 -32.84 -35.33 13.97
C SER A 257 -31.70 -36.14 13.37
N THR A 258 -31.42 -37.29 13.98
CA THR A 258 -30.37 -38.22 13.55
C THR A 258 -30.90 -39.24 12.56
N GLY A 259 -30.19 -39.39 11.44
CA GLY A 259 -29.87 -40.67 10.79
C GLY A 259 -30.99 -41.56 10.24
N SER A 260 -30.87 -41.91 8.96
CA SER A 260 -31.26 -43.23 8.47
C SER A 260 -30.12 -43.84 7.64
N ASN A 261 -30.04 -45.17 7.62
CA ASN A 261 -28.91 -45.93 7.06
C ASN A 261 -29.25 -46.49 5.67
N GLY A 262 -28.27 -46.58 4.77
CA GLY A 262 -28.52 -46.78 3.33
C GLY A 262 -27.42 -47.51 2.57
N THR A 263 -26.85 -48.59 3.13
CA THR A 263 -25.82 -49.39 2.45
C THR A 263 -26.36 -50.16 1.25
N THR A 264 -25.80 -49.93 0.06
CA THR A 264 -25.91 -50.84 -1.10
C THR A 264 -24.51 -51.20 -1.63
N LYS A 265 -24.32 -52.46 -2.02
CA LYS A 265 -23.07 -52.97 -2.61
C LYS A 265 -23.16 -52.90 -4.14
N GLY A 266 -22.06 -52.53 -4.82
CA GLY A 266 -22.02 -52.54 -6.29
C GLY A 266 -20.60 -52.56 -6.87
N GLY A 267 -20.18 -53.73 -7.37
CA GLY A 267 -19.17 -53.92 -8.42
C GLY A 267 -17.85 -53.13 -8.37
N ALA A 268 -16.81 -53.70 -7.73
CA ALA A 268 -15.43 -53.33 -8.05
C ALA A 268 -14.87 -54.26 -9.14
N ALA A 269 -14.45 -53.70 -10.28
CA ALA A 269 -13.84 -54.44 -11.39
C ALA A 269 -12.47 -53.83 -11.74
N ALA A 270 -11.40 -54.33 -11.11
CA ALA A 270 -10.04 -53.86 -11.34
C ALA A 270 -9.33 -54.72 -12.40
N VAL A 271 -9.15 -54.18 -13.60
CA VAL A 271 -8.31 -54.81 -14.64
C VAL A 271 -6.85 -54.38 -14.42
N VAL A 272 -6.06 -55.26 -13.82
CA VAL A 272 -4.60 -55.07 -13.67
C VAL A 272 -3.87 -55.96 -14.68
N THR A 273 -3.45 -55.38 -15.79
CA THR A 273 -2.50 -56.01 -16.72
C THR A 273 -1.06 -55.74 -16.27
N LYS A 274 -0.22 -56.78 -16.23
CA LYS A 274 1.12 -56.71 -15.62
C LYS A 274 2.18 -57.49 -16.41
N SER A 275 2.74 -56.87 -17.44
CA SER A 275 4.08 -57.18 -17.97
C SER A 275 4.58 -56.01 -18.84
N GLY A 276 5.88 -55.70 -18.91
CA GLY A 276 7.00 -56.24 -18.14
C GLY A 276 8.17 -55.26 -18.09
N ARG A 277 9.09 -55.43 -17.13
CA ARG A 277 10.30 -54.60 -16.97
C ARG A 277 11.54 -55.48 -17.08
N ALA A 278 12.16 -55.50 -18.25
CA ALA A 278 13.50 -56.04 -18.42
C ALA A 278 14.54 -54.98 -18.06
N SER A 279 15.47 -55.29 -17.16
CA SER A 279 16.57 -54.39 -16.78
C SER A 279 17.89 -55.12 -16.85
N ARG A 280 18.78 -54.70 -17.77
CA ARG A 280 20.20 -54.38 -17.49
C ARG A 280 20.97 -53.99 -18.75
N LYS A 281 21.71 -52.88 -18.67
CA LYS A 281 23.03 -52.78 -19.32
C LYS A 281 24.08 -53.42 -18.39
N LYS A 282 25.31 -53.56 -18.90
CA LYS A 282 26.51 -54.00 -18.16
C LYS A 282 26.61 -53.33 -16.79
#